data_AF-A0A067SJA3-F1
#
_entry.id   AF-A0A067SJA3-F1
#
_cell.length_a   1.000
_cell.length_b   1.000
_cell.length_c   1.000
_cell.angle_alpha   90.00
_cell.angle_beta   90.00
_cell.angle_gamma   90.00
#
_symmetry.space_group_name_H-M   'P 1'
#
loop_
_entity.id
_entity.type
_entity.pdbx_description
1 polymer ?
#
loop_
_entity_poly.entity_id
_entity_poly.type
_entity_poly.pdbx_seq_one_letter_code
_entity_poly.pdbx_strand_id
1 'polypeptide(L)'
;MAHFTPNSFFSILSYIYTGALKFTQHETNDELETAFDIYRGSIYLRLPVLQELIMAYMSVELLHGLFHARLIDSQYSQLVNEKWKNMAILGCRCQECARRTPRVLRFTLELNMRNDIFECGARRAMIGLFGEGWYTEESGALPWGLFELILDDIREIITAFNVFPLLFQAEKILPQLIVLLDRPEQSLARRVWAKIVSVRDLTDEFLYANAESWFASDIWKAVTKECEINDGPLGSKTLEQVNWVLKAILRGAAQQTTPDISHDLVDYGPGNSILAREFELEMLQDLRGKIEMVQNLRVQASLQEELHTPRASSSRKSSASVASFYSTISTPTTITFLEKPPHLAYNNVFAFNASNNSLDSIASSRTVSTDYGLYYTRWAISQETVEDDHIV
;
A
#
# COMPACT_ATOMS: atom_id res chain seq x y z
N MET A 1 20.30 -5.23 -24.92
CA MET A 1 20.67 -6.65 -24.67
C MET A 1 20.29 -6.92 -23.22
N ALA A 2 19.41 -7.88 -22.94
CA ALA A 2 19.10 -8.23 -21.55
C ALA A 2 20.35 -8.88 -20.94
N HIS A 3 20.92 -8.25 -19.91
CA HIS A 3 22.01 -8.84 -19.15
C HIS A 3 21.40 -9.84 -18.17
N PHE A 4 21.60 -11.12 -18.41
CA PHE A 4 21.28 -12.17 -17.44
C PHE A 4 22.45 -12.35 -16.49
N THR A 5 22.21 -12.25 -15.19
CA THR A 5 23.16 -12.78 -14.21
C THR A 5 23.39 -14.28 -14.41
N PRO A 6 24.58 -14.83 -14.14
CA PRO A 6 24.82 -16.28 -14.24
C PRO A 6 23.81 -17.12 -13.43
N ASN A 7 23.40 -16.62 -12.27
CA ASN A 7 22.41 -17.27 -11.42
C ASN A 7 21.03 -17.33 -12.08
N SER A 8 20.54 -16.21 -12.64
CA SER A 8 19.24 -16.20 -13.34
C SER A 8 19.24 -17.15 -14.54
N PHE A 9 20.32 -17.16 -15.32
CA PHE A 9 20.46 -18.07 -16.46
C PHE A 9 20.42 -19.54 -16.01
N PHE A 10 21.18 -19.89 -14.97
CA PHE A 10 21.17 -21.25 -14.42
C PHE A 10 19.80 -21.66 -13.90
N SER A 11 19.08 -20.77 -13.19
CA SER A 11 17.72 -21.03 -12.72
C SER A 11 16.73 -21.24 -13.86
N ILE A 12 16.79 -20.43 -14.92
CA ILE A 12 15.94 -20.59 -16.11
C ILE A 12 16.26 -21.93 -16.79
N LEU A 13 17.54 -22.25 -17.00
CA LEU A 13 17.95 -23.50 -17.65
C LEU A 13 17.50 -24.72 -16.85
N SER A 14 17.70 -24.69 -15.53
CA SER A 14 17.24 -25.73 -14.60
C SER A 14 15.72 -25.89 -14.65
N TYR A 15 14.97 -24.80 -14.71
CA TYR A 15 13.53 -24.83 -14.89
C TYR A 15 13.12 -25.50 -16.22
N ILE A 16 13.81 -25.21 -17.33
CA ILE A 16 13.51 -25.83 -18.63
C ILE A 16 13.69 -27.36 -18.57
N TYR A 17 14.73 -27.85 -17.90
CA TYR A 17 14.99 -29.29 -17.79
C TYR A 17 14.13 -30.01 -16.76
N THR A 18 13.74 -29.33 -15.67
CA THR A 18 13.09 -29.99 -14.52
C THR A 18 11.63 -29.62 -14.33
N GLY A 19 11.16 -28.56 -14.99
CA GLY A 19 9.85 -27.96 -14.76
C GLY A 19 9.70 -27.24 -13.41
N ALA A 20 10.76 -27.17 -12.59
CA ALA A 20 10.71 -26.63 -11.23
C ALA A 20 11.68 -25.45 -11.07
N LEU A 21 11.18 -24.35 -10.51
CA LEU A 21 12.00 -23.20 -10.16
C LEU A 21 12.55 -23.41 -8.74
N LYS A 22 13.87 -23.55 -8.63
CA LYS A 22 14.56 -23.74 -7.34
C LYS A 22 15.39 -22.50 -7.04
N PHE A 23 15.14 -21.89 -5.89
CA PHE A 23 16.03 -20.89 -5.31
C PHE A 23 16.89 -21.57 -4.26
N THR A 24 18.20 -21.43 -4.40
CA THR A 24 19.11 -21.77 -3.30
C THR A 24 18.96 -20.68 -2.26
N GLN A 25 18.61 -21.05 -1.02
CA GLN A 25 18.46 -20.17 0.14
C GLN A 25 19.79 -19.54 0.59
N HIS A 26 20.54 -18.93 -0.33
CA HIS A 26 21.74 -18.20 0.00
C HIS A 26 21.43 -16.71 0.09
N GLU A 27 21.29 -16.30 1.35
CA GLU A 27 21.31 -14.98 1.95
C GLU A 27 22.18 -13.94 1.23
N THR A 28 21.72 -13.43 0.10
CA THR A 28 22.38 -12.31 -0.58
C THR A 28 21.35 -11.27 -0.99
N ASN A 29 21.73 -10.00 -0.86
CA ASN A 29 20.92 -8.83 -1.25
C ASN A 29 20.53 -8.82 -2.75
N ASP A 30 21.03 -9.78 -3.53
CA ASP A 30 20.91 -9.91 -4.98
C ASP A 30 19.78 -10.84 -5.43
N GLU A 31 19.04 -11.42 -4.49
CA GLU A 31 17.93 -12.32 -4.78
C GLU A 31 16.82 -11.65 -5.61
N LEU A 32 16.50 -10.39 -5.30
CA LEU A 32 15.48 -9.65 -6.05
C LEU A 32 15.92 -9.34 -7.49
N GLU A 33 17.18 -9.00 -7.72
CA GLU A 33 17.68 -8.77 -9.09
C GLU A 33 17.70 -10.06 -9.89
N THR A 34 18.08 -11.17 -9.26
CA THR A 34 18.00 -12.49 -9.87
C THR A 34 16.56 -12.81 -10.27
N ALA A 35 15.58 -12.48 -9.41
CA ALA A 35 14.17 -12.65 -9.73
C ALA A 35 13.71 -11.77 -10.90
N PHE A 36 14.15 -10.50 -10.96
CA PHE A 36 13.88 -9.62 -12.10
C PHE A 36 14.46 -10.16 -13.40
N ASP A 37 15.68 -10.69 -13.38
CA ASP A 37 16.30 -11.30 -14.56
C ASP A 37 15.56 -12.57 -14.99
N ILE A 38 15.13 -13.41 -14.05
CA ILE A 38 14.30 -14.58 -14.36
C ILE A 38 12.97 -14.15 -15.00
N TYR A 39 12.32 -13.09 -14.48
CA TYR A 39 11.11 -12.54 -15.07
C TYR A 39 11.35 -12.02 -16.50
N ARG A 40 12.38 -11.20 -16.71
CA ARG A 40 12.80 -10.73 -18.05
C ARG A 40 13.05 -11.90 -18.99
N GLY A 41 13.72 -12.94 -18.51
CA GLY A 41 14.01 -14.16 -19.25
C GLY A 41 12.75 -14.94 -19.62
N SER A 42 11.79 -15.03 -18.70
CA SER A 42 10.51 -15.68 -18.96
C SER A 42 9.72 -14.99 -20.07
N ILE A 43 9.74 -13.65 -20.11
CA ILE A 43 9.12 -12.87 -21.19
C ILE A 43 9.88 -13.09 -22.50
N TYR A 44 11.21 -12.94 -22.46
CA TYR A 44 12.06 -13.04 -23.65
C TYR A 44 11.96 -14.42 -24.33
N LEU A 45 11.99 -15.49 -23.54
CA LEU A 45 11.89 -16.87 -24.02
C LEU A 45 10.45 -17.35 -24.22
N ARG A 46 9.45 -16.52 -23.89
CA ARG A 46 8.01 -16.84 -23.94
C ARG A 46 7.66 -18.09 -23.11
N LEU A 47 8.07 -18.08 -21.85
CA LEU A 47 7.80 -19.12 -20.85
C LEU A 47 6.73 -18.63 -19.85
N PRO A 48 5.42 -18.65 -20.20
CA PRO A 48 4.37 -18.04 -19.37
C PRO A 48 4.21 -18.70 -18.00
N VAL A 49 4.44 -20.02 -17.89
CA VAL A 49 4.38 -20.72 -16.61
C VAL A 49 5.52 -20.28 -15.69
N LEU A 50 6.73 -20.07 -16.23
CA LEU A 50 7.85 -19.52 -15.48
C LEU A 50 7.55 -18.10 -15.00
N GLN A 51 6.92 -17.29 -15.86
CA GLN A 51 6.49 -15.93 -15.54
C GLN A 51 5.57 -15.91 -14.31
N GLU A 52 4.53 -16.74 -14.29
CA GLU A 52 3.62 -16.84 -13.15
C GLU A 52 4.31 -17.36 -11.88
N LEU A 53 5.21 -18.34 -12.01
CA LEU A 53 5.96 -18.89 -10.88
C LEU A 53 6.89 -17.85 -10.26
N ILE A 54 7.67 -17.13 -11.05
CA ILE A 54 8.54 -16.07 -10.53
C ILE A 54 7.73 -14.92 -9.95
N MET A 55 6.57 -14.61 -10.54
CA MET A 55 5.67 -13.61 -9.99
C MET A 55 5.19 -13.99 -8.60
N ALA A 56 4.72 -15.23 -8.44
CA ALA A 56 4.30 -15.76 -7.15
C ALA A 56 5.45 -15.76 -6.13
N TYR A 57 6.64 -16.17 -6.55
CA TYR A 57 7.85 -16.14 -5.71
C TYR A 57 8.15 -14.73 -5.18
N MET A 58 8.23 -13.74 -6.08
CA MET A 58 8.47 -12.36 -5.69
C MET A 58 7.39 -11.83 -4.74
N SER A 59 6.10 -12.05 -5.05
CA SER A 59 5.00 -11.59 -4.22
C SER A 59 5.02 -12.21 -2.83
N VAL A 60 5.16 -13.53 -2.73
CA VAL A 60 4.94 -14.28 -1.48
C VAL A 60 6.22 -14.36 -0.65
N GLU A 61 7.32 -14.79 -1.27
CA GLU A 61 8.58 -15.06 -0.56
C GLU A 61 9.41 -13.79 -0.41
N LEU A 62 9.48 -12.94 -1.44
CA LEU A 62 10.36 -11.77 -1.39
C LEU A 62 9.73 -10.51 -0.78
N LEU A 63 8.41 -10.36 -0.93
CA LEU A 63 7.66 -9.15 -0.57
C LEU A 63 6.53 -9.41 0.43
N HIS A 64 6.48 -10.61 1.03
CA HIS A 64 5.53 -11.00 2.07
C HIS A 64 4.07 -10.60 1.75
N GLY A 65 3.64 -10.89 0.53
CA GLY A 65 2.29 -10.65 0.02
C GLY A 65 2.11 -9.36 -0.80
N LEU A 66 3.12 -8.47 -0.85
CA LEU A 66 3.11 -7.20 -1.62
C LEU A 66 1.76 -6.47 -1.52
N PHE A 67 1.26 -6.28 -0.30
CA PHE A 67 0.02 -5.55 -0.02
C PHE A 67 -1.18 -6.05 -0.84
N HIS A 68 -1.31 -7.37 -0.98
CA HIS A 68 -2.39 -8.02 -1.73
C HIS A 68 -2.47 -7.54 -3.19
N ALA A 69 -1.32 -7.47 -3.87
CA ALA A 69 -1.15 -7.04 -5.27
C ALA A 69 -2.21 -7.61 -6.26
N ARG A 70 -2.68 -8.85 -6.05
CA ARG A 70 -3.66 -9.51 -6.93
C ARG A 70 -5.11 -9.02 -6.77
N LEU A 71 -5.43 -8.30 -5.69
CA LEU A 71 -6.76 -7.71 -5.52
C LEU A 71 -6.90 -6.47 -6.39
N ILE A 72 -8.04 -6.32 -7.05
CA ILE A 72 -8.40 -5.06 -7.71
C ILE A 72 -8.67 -3.97 -6.67
N ASP A 73 -8.56 -2.69 -7.06
CA ASP A 73 -8.63 -1.57 -6.11
C ASP A 73 -9.91 -1.50 -5.30
N SER A 74 -11.06 -1.84 -5.90
CA SER A 74 -12.34 -1.87 -5.19
C SER A 74 -12.38 -2.96 -4.10
N GLN A 75 -11.84 -4.14 -4.39
CA GLN A 75 -11.75 -5.24 -3.42
C GLN A 75 -10.76 -4.91 -2.30
N TYR A 76 -9.62 -4.31 -2.66
CA TYR A 76 -8.62 -3.89 -1.69
C TYR A 76 -9.16 -2.79 -0.77
N SER A 77 -9.81 -1.77 -1.34
CA SER A 77 -10.44 -0.66 -0.61
C SER A 77 -11.50 -1.17 0.37
N GLN A 78 -12.32 -2.13 -0.06
CA GLN A 78 -13.29 -2.79 0.83
C GLN A 78 -12.60 -3.58 1.95
N LEU A 79 -11.51 -4.30 1.65
CA LEU A 79 -10.75 -5.06 2.64
C LEU A 79 -10.13 -4.15 3.71
N VAL A 80 -9.54 -3.03 3.32
CA VAL A 80 -8.95 -2.05 4.25
C VAL A 80 -10.02 -1.11 4.85
N ASN A 81 -11.27 -1.18 4.38
CA ASN A 81 -12.36 -0.28 4.74
C ASN A 81 -11.98 1.19 4.57
N GLU A 82 -11.28 1.49 3.46
CA GLU A 82 -10.77 2.82 3.10
C GLU A 82 -9.89 3.50 4.17
N LYS A 83 -9.41 2.74 5.16
CA LYS A 83 -8.59 3.25 6.27
C LYS A 83 -7.12 2.92 6.05
N TRP A 84 -6.28 3.96 5.97
CA TRP A 84 -4.83 3.83 5.84
C TRP A 84 -4.22 2.98 6.97
N LYS A 85 -4.73 3.09 8.19
CA LYS A 85 -4.24 2.26 9.31
C LYS A 85 -4.43 0.76 9.05
N ASN A 86 -5.54 0.37 8.43
CA ASN A 86 -5.79 -1.03 8.08
C ASN A 86 -4.88 -1.47 6.93
N MET A 87 -4.65 -0.60 5.94
CA MET A 87 -3.69 -0.81 4.86
C MET A 87 -2.29 -1.11 5.41
N ALA A 88 -1.81 -0.28 6.34
CA ALA A 88 -0.51 -0.45 6.99
C ALA A 88 -0.42 -1.70 7.89
N ILE A 89 -1.55 -2.18 8.45
CA ILE A 89 -1.60 -3.40 9.27
C ILE A 89 -1.63 -4.67 8.40
N LEU A 90 -2.37 -4.64 7.30
CA LEU A 90 -2.53 -5.79 6.42
C LEU A 90 -1.27 -6.07 5.59
N GLY A 91 -0.49 -5.05 5.27
CA GLY A 91 0.78 -5.20 4.57
C GLY A 91 1.97 -5.50 5.49
N CYS A 92 3.04 -6.03 4.89
CA CYS A 92 4.29 -6.25 5.60
C CYS A 92 5.09 -4.94 5.73
N ARG A 93 5.59 -4.67 6.94
CA ARG A 93 6.41 -3.49 7.25
C ARG A 93 7.85 -3.83 7.63
N CYS A 94 8.31 -5.04 7.31
CA CYS A 94 9.68 -5.43 7.60
C CYS A 94 10.67 -4.60 6.76
N GLN A 95 11.91 -4.49 7.26
CA GLN A 95 12.97 -3.73 6.60
C GLN A 95 13.22 -4.22 5.16
N GLU A 96 13.12 -5.52 4.92
CA GLU A 96 13.35 -6.08 3.58
C GLU A 96 12.26 -5.65 2.59
N CYS A 97 10.98 -5.68 3.00
CA CYS A 97 9.89 -5.17 2.17
C CYS A 97 10.02 -3.67 1.90
N ALA A 98 10.45 -2.89 2.91
CA ALA A 98 10.69 -1.46 2.77
C ALA A 98 11.81 -1.12 1.78
N ARG A 99 12.84 -1.98 1.67
CA ARG A 99 13.93 -1.83 0.70
C ARG A 99 13.57 -2.37 -0.69
N ARG A 100 12.85 -3.49 -0.76
CA ARG A 100 12.51 -4.17 -2.03
C ARG A 100 11.38 -3.46 -2.78
N THR A 101 10.39 -2.89 -2.08
CA THR A 101 9.21 -2.27 -2.71
C THR A 101 9.55 -1.16 -3.71
N PRO A 102 10.41 -0.17 -3.39
CA PRO A 102 10.78 0.87 -4.36
C PRO A 102 11.49 0.31 -5.60
N ARG A 103 12.27 -0.77 -5.43
CA ARG A 103 12.96 -1.45 -6.54
C ARG A 103 11.97 -2.15 -7.46
N VAL A 104 10.96 -2.81 -6.89
CA VAL A 104 9.87 -3.44 -7.64
C VAL A 104 9.06 -2.40 -8.40
N LEU A 105 8.69 -1.29 -7.77
CA LEU A 105 7.97 -0.20 -8.44
C LEU A 105 8.75 0.34 -9.64
N ARG A 106 10.06 0.54 -9.49
CA ARG A 106 10.92 0.96 -10.61
C ARG A 106 10.95 -0.09 -11.71
N PHE A 107 11.12 -1.36 -11.35
CA PHE A 107 11.16 -2.48 -12.29
C PHE A 107 9.88 -2.60 -13.12
N THR A 108 8.70 -2.49 -12.49
CA THR A 108 7.41 -2.61 -13.18
C THR A 108 7.14 -1.49 -14.16
N LEU A 109 7.87 -0.38 -14.06
CA LEU A 109 7.73 0.77 -14.96
C LEU A 109 8.82 0.81 -16.04
N GLU A 110 9.73 -0.16 -16.07
CA GLU A 110 10.67 -0.33 -17.17
C GLU A 110 9.93 -0.72 -18.47
N LEU A 111 10.44 -0.23 -19.60
CA LEU A 111 9.89 -0.53 -20.93
C LEU A 111 9.78 -2.05 -21.15
N ASN A 112 8.59 -2.51 -21.54
CA ASN A 112 8.23 -3.93 -21.75
C ASN A 112 8.20 -4.82 -20.51
N MET A 113 8.32 -4.26 -19.30
CA MET A 113 8.22 -4.98 -18.03
C MET A 113 6.93 -4.64 -17.27
N ARG A 114 6.02 -3.90 -17.91
CA ARG A 114 4.78 -3.46 -17.29
C ARG A 114 3.94 -4.64 -16.84
N ASN A 115 3.66 -4.66 -15.55
CA ASN A 115 2.82 -5.64 -14.90
C ASN A 115 1.92 -4.92 -13.90
N ASP A 116 0.65 -4.74 -14.26
CA ASP A 116 -0.28 -3.92 -13.49
C ASP A 116 -0.48 -4.47 -12.07
N ILE A 117 -0.40 -5.80 -11.88
CA ILE A 117 -0.52 -6.44 -10.57
C ILE A 117 0.63 -5.99 -9.65
N PHE A 118 1.88 -6.10 -10.12
CA PHE A 118 3.03 -5.69 -9.32
C PHE A 118 3.12 -4.17 -9.14
N GLU A 119 2.81 -3.40 -10.18
CA GLU A 119 2.79 -1.94 -10.08
C GLU A 119 1.80 -1.51 -9.00
N CYS A 120 0.56 -2.01 -9.07
CA CYS A 120 -0.48 -1.73 -8.10
C CYS A 120 -0.08 -2.15 -6.68
N GLY A 121 0.43 -3.39 -6.51
CA GLY A 121 0.92 -3.87 -5.23
C GLY A 121 2.07 -3.05 -4.66
N ALA A 122 3.01 -2.63 -5.51
CA ALA A 122 4.15 -1.81 -5.09
C ALA A 122 3.73 -0.39 -4.72
N ARG A 123 2.81 0.24 -5.46
CA ARG A 123 2.24 1.56 -5.10
C ARG A 123 1.50 1.49 -3.77
N ARG A 124 0.64 0.48 -3.57
CA ARG A 124 -0.02 0.24 -2.27
C ARG A 124 0.99 0.06 -1.14
N ALA A 125 2.03 -0.75 -1.37
CA ALA A 125 3.08 -0.97 -0.39
C ALA A 125 3.81 0.33 -0.05
N MET A 126 4.14 1.18 -1.04
CA MET A 126 4.74 2.49 -0.79
C MET A 126 3.86 3.34 0.12
N ILE A 127 2.55 3.41 -0.13
CA ILE A 127 1.62 4.19 0.70
C ILE A 127 1.52 3.61 2.11
N GLY A 128 1.41 2.30 2.26
CA GLY A 128 1.31 1.63 3.55
C GLY A 128 2.60 1.69 4.40
N LEU A 129 3.75 1.85 3.74
CA LEU A 129 5.06 2.02 4.36
C LEU A 129 5.39 3.49 4.70
N PHE A 130 4.49 4.44 4.41
CA PHE A 130 4.69 5.86 4.69
C PHE A 130 5.12 6.13 6.14
N GLY A 131 6.05 7.07 6.30
CA GLY A 131 6.76 7.34 7.56
C GLY A 131 8.10 6.58 7.61
N GLU A 132 8.35 5.85 8.71
CA GLU A 132 9.62 5.17 8.96
C GLU A 132 10.04 4.18 7.86
N GLY A 133 9.08 3.56 7.16
CA GLY A 133 9.35 2.62 6.07
C GLY A 133 9.95 3.27 4.82
N TRP A 134 9.87 4.60 4.68
CA TRP A 134 10.47 5.33 3.56
C TRP A 134 11.93 5.72 3.82
N TYR A 135 12.43 5.54 5.04
CA TYR A 135 13.83 5.83 5.34
C TYR A 135 14.74 4.68 4.91
N THR A 136 14.83 4.49 3.59
CA THR A 136 15.70 3.51 2.92
C THR A 136 16.39 4.16 1.72
N GLU A 137 17.59 3.69 1.36
CA GLU A 137 18.32 4.21 0.19
C GLU A 137 17.50 4.07 -1.09
N GLU A 138 16.78 2.95 -1.22
CA GLU A 138 15.94 2.65 -2.37
C GLU A 138 14.75 3.62 -2.48
N SER A 139 14.11 3.96 -1.36
CA SER A 139 13.04 4.97 -1.34
C SER A 139 13.58 6.37 -1.64
N GLY A 140 14.73 6.73 -1.05
CA GLY A 140 15.41 8.00 -1.29
C GLY A 140 15.81 8.18 -2.76
N ALA A 141 16.33 7.13 -3.39
CA ALA A 141 16.77 7.12 -4.78
C ALA A 141 15.65 7.06 -5.83
N LEU A 142 14.38 6.86 -5.42
CA LEU A 142 13.26 6.84 -6.35
C LEU A 142 13.14 8.19 -7.09
N PRO A 143 13.13 8.20 -8.44
CA PRO A 143 12.96 9.43 -9.22
C PRO A 143 11.68 10.17 -8.85
N TRP A 144 11.72 11.50 -8.88
CA TRP A 144 10.57 12.32 -8.48
C TRP A 144 9.32 12.05 -9.31
N GLY A 145 9.45 11.84 -10.63
CA GLY A 145 8.30 11.51 -11.49
C GLY A 145 7.60 10.20 -11.11
N LEU A 146 8.32 9.22 -10.53
CA LEU A 146 7.69 8.00 -9.99
C LEU A 146 7.07 8.25 -8.62
N PHE A 147 7.66 9.16 -7.84
CA PHE A 147 7.13 9.56 -6.55
C PHE A 147 5.82 10.34 -6.68
N GLU A 148 5.66 11.16 -7.72
CA GLU A 148 4.40 11.86 -8.02
C GLU A 148 3.23 10.88 -8.20
N LEU A 149 3.45 9.72 -8.82
CA LEU A 149 2.41 8.68 -8.91
C LEU A 149 1.96 8.18 -7.54
N ILE A 150 2.87 8.13 -6.56
CA ILE A 150 2.55 7.78 -5.18
C ILE A 150 1.83 8.94 -4.49
N LEU A 151 2.24 10.19 -4.75
CA LEU A 151 1.57 11.37 -4.21
C LEU A 151 0.13 11.49 -4.71
N ASP A 152 -0.12 11.17 -5.98
CA ASP A 152 -1.47 11.12 -6.55
C ASP A 152 -2.36 10.11 -5.81
N ASP A 153 -1.86 8.89 -5.57
CA ASP A 153 -2.61 7.89 -4.79
C ASP A 153 -2.81 8.32 -3.33
N ILE A 154 -1.80 8.94 -2.71
CA ILE A 154 -1.91 9.47 -1.35
C ILE A 154 -2.99 10.55 -1.29
N ARG A 155 -3.05 11.44 -2.29
CA ARG A 155 -4.08 12.49 -2.38
C ARG A 155 -5.48 11.89 -2.41
N GLU A 156 -5.68 10.77 -3.11
CA GLU A 156 -6.96 10.05 -3.12
C GLU A 156 -7.30 9.41 -1.76
N ILE A 157 -6.29 8.98 -1.00
CA ILE A 157 -6.48 8.33 0.31
C ILE A 157 -6.65 9.34 1.44
N ILE A 158 -6.25 10.61 1.28
CA ILE A 158 -6.45 11.65 2.28
C ILE A 158 -7.94 11.96 2.42
N THR A 159 -8.51 11.43 3.51
CA THR A 159 -9.89 11.63 3.94
C THR A 159 -9.91 12.03 5.42
N ALA A 160 -11.07 12.42 5.94
CA ALA A 160 -11.25 12.71 7.37
C ALA A 160 -10.86 11.54 8.30
N PHE A 161 -10.83 10.30 7.80
CA PHE A 161 -10.39 9.11 8.54
C PHE A 161 -8.88 8.87 8.48
N ASN A 162 -8.21 9.36 7.43
CA ASN A 162 -6.81 9.04 7.14
C ASN A 162 -5.85 10.21 7.41
N VAL A 163 -6.36 11.44 7.45
CA VAL A 163 -5.53 12.64 7.60
C VAL A 163 -4.69 12.64 8.87
N PHE A 164 -5.26 12.26 10.03
CA PHE A 164 -4.52 12.20 11.29
C PHE A 164 -3.47 11.09 11.33
N PRO A 165 -3.80 9.82 11.00
CA PRO A 165 -2.78 8.78 10.91
C PRO A 165 -1.59 9.14 10.03
N LEU A 166 -1.85 9.75 8.87
CA LEU A 166 -0.80 10.20 7.94
C LEU A 166 0.02 11.34 8.56
N LEU A 167 -0.61 12.40 9.05
CA LEU A 167 0.08 13.51 9.72
C LEU A 167 0.97 13.00 10.86
N PHE A 168 0.46 12.10 11.69
CA PHE A 168 1.21 11.58 12.84
C PHE A 168 2.41 10.73 12.43
N GLN A 169 2.34 9.98 11.31
CA GLN A 169 3.53 9.31 10.79
C GLN A 169 4.58 10.29 10.30
N ALA A 170 4.17 11.37 9.63
CA ALA A 170 5.07 12.41 9.16
C ALA A 170 5.76 13.11 10.34
N GLU A 171 4.99 13.56 11.33
CA GLU A 171 5.51 14.29 12.49
C GLU A 171 6.37 13.42 13.43
N LYS A 172 6.17 12.09 13.42
CA LYS A 172 7.03 11.16 14.17
C LYS A 172 8.43 11.02 13.57
N ILE A 173 8.56 11.02 12.24
CA ILE A 173 9.85 10.79 11.56
C ILE A 173 10.63 12.07 11.28
N LEU A 174 9.96 13.19 11.01
CA LEU A 174 10.61 14.44 10.63
C LEU A 174 11.66 14.94 11.65
N PRO A 175 11.43 14.90 12.98
CA PRO A 175 12.45 15.29 13.96
C PRO A 175 13.70 14.42 13.89
N GLN A 176 13.53 13.11 13.64
CA GLN A 176 14.64 12.17 13.50
C GLN A 176 15.47 12.50 12.25
N LEU A 177 14.80 12.84 11.15
CA LEU A 177 15.48 13.26 9.92
C LEU A 177 16.22 14.59 10.10
N ILE A 178 15.65 15.55 10.81
CA ILE A 178 16.30 16.84 11.08
C ILE A 178 17.64 16.64 11.80
N VAL A 179 17.68 15.80 12.85
CA VAL A 179 18.92 15.47 13.57
C VAL A 179 19.97 14.82 12.65
N LEU A 180 19.54 14.12 11.60
CA LEU A 180 20.42 13.48 10.62
C LEU A 180 20.87 14.44 9.51
N LEU A 181 20.14 15.51 9.25
CA LEU A 181 20.53 16.55 8.29
C LEU A 181 21.77 17.31 8.74
N ASP A 182 21.99 17.46 10.05
CA ASP A 182 23.18 18.11 10.58
C ASP A 182 24.47 17.27 10.42
N ARG A 183 24.36 16.04 9.88
CA ARG A 183 25.49 15.11 9.70
C ARG A 183 26.10 15.22 8.29
N PRO A 184 27.40 14.89 8.11
CA PRO A 184 28.05 14.91 6.80
C PRO A 184 27.42 13.95 5.77
N GLU A 185 26.81 12.84 6.22
CA GLU A 185 26.14 11.82 5.39
C GLU A 185 24.63 12.08 5.19
N GLN A 186 24.22 13.34 5.18
CA GLN A 186 22.81 13.77 5.13
C GLN A 186 22.07 13.52 3.79
N SER A 187 22.74 13.00 2.75
CA SER A 187 22.15 12.97 1.40
C SER A 187 20.86 12.14 1.34
N LEU A 188 20.82 11.01 2.06
CA LEU A 188 19.63 10.18 2.17
C LEU A 188 18.53 10.89 2.96
N ALA A 189 18.87 11.39 4.15
CA ALA A 189 17.93 12.10 5.02
C ALA A 189 17.26 13.26 4.27
N ARG A 190 18.01 14.02 3.47
CA ARG A 190 17.48 15.13 2.65
C ARG A 190 16.51 14.65 1.58
N ARG A 191 16.86 13.59 0.83
CA ARG A 191 15.99 13.02 -0.22
C ARG A 191 14.67 12.50 0.36
N VAL A 192 14.72 11.80 1.49
CA VAL A 192 13.53 11.27 2.16
C VAL A 192 12.73 12.37 2.83
N TRP A 193 13.39 13.35 3.46
CA TRP A 193 12.74 14.49 4.10
C TRP A 193 11.85 15.25 3.12
N ALA A 194 12.35 15.57 1.92
CA ALA A 194 11.55 16.26 0.91
C ALA A 194 10.27 15.49 0.55
N LYS A 195 10.37 14.16 0.42
CA LYS A 195 9.24 13.27 0.13
C LYS A 195 8.21 13.23 1.26
N ILE A 196 8.67 13.12 2.50
CA ILE A 196 7.79 13.12 3.69
C ILE A 196 7.07 14.48 3.81
N VAL A 197 7.79 15.58 3.58
CA VAL A 197 7.21 16.93 3.61
C VAL A 197 6.14 17.10 2.55
N SER A 198 6.34 16.62 1.32
CA SER A 198 5.29 16.69 0.28
C SER A 198 3.98 16.01 0.70
N VAL A 199 4.05 14.86 1.37
CA VAL A 199 2.84 14.20 1.90
C VAL A 199 2.25 15.00 3.06
N ARG A 200 3.09 15.51 3.96
CA ARG A 200 2.64 16.35 5.09
C ARG A 200 1.91 17.59 4.58
N ASP A 201 2.44 18.25 3.55
CA ASP A 201 1.84 19.46 2.99
C ASP A 201 0.45 19.16 2.38
N LEU A 202 0.28 18.01 1.71
CA LEU A 202 -1.06 17.55 1.27
C LEU A 202 -2.02 17.32 2.45
N THR A 203 -1.53 16.78 3.57
CA THR A 203 -2.37 16.60 4.77
C THR A 203 -2.71 17.92 5.44
N ASP A 204 -1.76 18.87 5.50
CA ASP A 204 -1.94 20.20 6.05
C ASP A 204 -2.99 20.99 5.24
N GLU A 205 -2.90 20.93 3.90
CA GLU A 205 -3.88 21.52 2.98
C GLU A 205 -5.28 20.95 3.21
N PHE A 206 -5.42 19.62 3.30
CA PHE A 206 -6.71 18.98 3.55
C PHE A 206 -7.30 19.37 4.91
N LEU A 207 -6.48 19.41 5.96
CA LEU A 207 -6.92 19.81 7.30
C LEU A 207 -7.47 21.24 7.31
N TYR A 208 -6.78 22.16 6.64
CA TYR A 208 -7.25 23.52 6.56
C TYR A 208 -8.54 23.65 5.73
N ALA A 209 -8.59 23.03 4.54
CA ALA A 209 -9.71 23.16 3.62
C ALA A 209 -10.99 22.45 4.11
N ASN A 210 -10.87 21.37 4.88
CA ASN A 210 -12.00 20.51 5.25
C ASN A 210 -12.24 20.41 6.76
N ALA A 211 -11.99 21.52 7.48
CA ALA A 211 -12.16 21.64 8.95
C ALA A 211 -13.38 20.89 9.49
N GLU A 212 -14.56 21.18 8.96
CA GLU A 212 -15.83 20.64 9.46
C GLU A 212 -15.91 19.09 9.41
N SER A 213 -15.31 18.49 8.38
CA SER A 213 -15.41 17.05 8.12
C SER A 213 -14.61 16.24 9.13
N TRP A 214 -13.40 16.70 9.49
CA TRP A 214 -12.54 15.98 10.42
C TRP A 214 -12.81 16.35 11.88
N PHE A 215 -13.37 17.53 12.19
CA PHE A 215 -13.85 17.84 13.55
C PHE A 215 -14.95 16.86 14.00
N ALA A 216 -15.77 16.38 13.06
CA ALA A 216 -16.80 15.39 13.33
C ALA A 216 -16.26 13.95 13.46
N SER A 217 -15.01 13.71 13.06
CA SER A 217 -14.38 12.38 13.02
C SER A 217 -14.23 11.78 14.42
N ASP A 218 -14.51 10.49 14.53
CA ASP A 218 -14.32 9.73 15.78
C ASP A 218 -12.86 9.71 16.23
N ILE A 219 -11.92 9.85 15.29
CA ILE A 219 -10.48 9.91 15.60
C ILE A 219 -10.16 11.17 16.38
N TRP A 220 -10.65 12.34 15.92
CA TRP A 220 -10.45 13.60 16.64
C TRP A 220 -11.13 13.57 18.00
N LYS A 221 -12.39 13.08 18.06
CA LYS A 221 -13.12 12.91 19.31
C LYS A 221 -12.40 11.99 20.30
N ALA A 222 -11.74 10.92 19.82
CA ALA A 222 -10.96 10.04 20.68
C ALA A 222 -9.73 10.76 21.25
N VAL A 223 -9.00 11.52 20.41
CA VAL A 223 -7.85 12.33 20.85
C VAL A 223 -8.28 13.37 21.88
N THR A 224 -9.42 14.04 21.70
CA THR A 224 -9.91 15.04 22.66
C THR A 224 -10.52 14.43 23.93
N LYS A 225 -11.20 13.28 23.83
CA LYS A 225 -11.80 12.62 24.99
C LYS A 225 -10.75 12.06 25.95
N GLU A 226 -9.60 11.61 25.44
CA GLU A 226 -8.45 11.25 26.28
C GLU A 226 -7.89 12.46 27.06
N CYS A 227 -8.11 13.68 26.59
CA CYS A 227 -7.77 14.91 27.31
C CYS A 227 -8.77 15.27 28.42
N GLU A 228 -10.04 14.84 28.33
CA GLU A 228 -11.09 15.18 29.30
C GLU A 228 -11.15 14.21 30.49
N ILE A 229 -10.74 12.94 30.30
CA ILE A 229 -10.87 11.89 31.33
C ILE A 229 -9.75 11.95 32.38
N ASN A 230 -8.63 12.59 32.06
CA ASN A 230 -7.50 12.70 32.97
C ASN A 230 -7.44 14.12 33.56
N ASP A 231 -8.00 14.32 34.75
CA ASP A 231 -7.74 15.50 35.62
C ASP A 231 -6.28 15.56 36.15
N GLY A 232 -5.36 14.80 35.56
CA GLY A 232 -3.92 14.83 35.78
C GLY A 232 -3.19 15.58 34.66
N PRO A 233 -1.88 15.87 34.79
CA PRO A 233 -1.12 16.47 33.70
C PRO A 233 -1.31 15.63 32.43
N LEU A 234 -1.77 16.26 31.36
CA LEU A 234 -2.07 15.62 30.07
C LEU A 234 -1.02 14.56 29.75
N GLY A 235 -1.47 13.36 29.34
CA GLY A 235 -0.55 12.37 28.79
C GLY A 235 0.27 13.01 27.69
N SER A 236 1.61 12.99 27.82
CA SER A 236 2.53 13.74 26.94
C SER A 236 2.24 13.53 25.46
N LYS A 237 1.83 12.30 25.11
CA LYS A 237 1.50 11.88 23.74
C LYS A 237 0.24 12.55 23.17
N THR A 238 -0.83 12.66 23.95
CA THR A 238 -2.09 13.26 23.47
C THR A 238 -1.92 14.77 23.27
N LEU A 239 -1.19 15.43 24.18
CA LEU A 239 -0.80 16.85 24.03
C LEU A 239 0.04 17.06 22.76
N GLU A 240 1.02 16.17 22.52
CA GLU A 240 1.88 16.22 21.35
C GLU A 240 1.08 16.07 20.05
N GLN A 241 0.15 15.12 19.98
CA GLN A 241 -0.73 14.93 18.82
C GLN A 241 -1.62 16.14 18.55
N VAL A 242 -2.22 16.72 19.60
CA VAL A 242 -3.01 17.95 19.47
C VAL A 242 -2.13 19.09 18.93
N ASN A 243 -0.92 19.26 19.48
CA ASN A 243 0.04 20.27 19.00
C ASN A 243 0.41 20.07 17.52
N TRP A 244 0.63 18.82 17.08
CA TRP A 244 0.87 18.52 15.67
C TRP A 244 -0.28 18.94 14.76
N VAL A 245 -1.53 18.66 15.16
CA VAL A 245 -2.72 19.09 14.39
C VAL A 245 -2.81 20.61 14.31
N LEU A 246 -2.57 21.31 15.42
CA LEU A 246 -2.62 22.77 15.45
C LEU A 246 -1.54 23.38 14.54
N LYS A 247 -0.31 22.84 14.60
CA LYS A 247 0.77 23.23 13.69
C LYS A 247 0.43 22.96 12.23
N ALA A 248 -0.20 21.83 11.92
CA ALA A 248 -0.64 21.49 10.58
C ALA A 248 -1.66 22.51 10.02
N ILE A 249 -2.66 22.88 10.82
CA ILE A 249 -3.67 23.89 10.41
C ILE A 249 -3.01 25.25 10.13
N LEU A 250 -2.05 25.66 10.97
CA LEU A 250 -1.33 26.91 10.79
C LEU A 250 -0.46 26.91 9.52
N ARG A 251 0.23 25.79 9.24
CA ARG A 251 0.98 25.63 7.99
C ARG A 251 0.07 25.64 6.77
N GLY A 252 -1.06 24.94 6.82
CA GLY A 252 -2.07 24.95 5.75
C GLY A 252 -2.64 26.35 5.50
N ALA A 253 -2.87 27.14 6.56
CA ALA A 253 -3.32 28.53 6.43
C ALA A 253 -2.26 29.41 5.75
N ALA A 254 -0.99 29.27 6.13
CA ALA A 254 0.12 30.04 5.56
C ALA A 254 0.34 29.74 4.06
N GLN A 255 0.03 28.53 3.60
CA GLN A 255 0.14 28.14 2.19
C GLN A 255 -0.93 28.80 1.29
N GLN A 256 -2.08 29.23 1.84
CA GLN A 256 -3.15 29.85 1.05
C GLN A 256 -3.00 31.38 0.88
N THR A 257 -2.34 32.04 1.82
CA THR A 257 -1.92 33.45 1.66
C THR A 257 -0.68 33.49 0.78
N THR A 258 -0.84 33.87 -0.49
CA THR A 258 0.13 33.94 -1.62
C THR A 258 1.65 34.08 -1.34
N PRO A 259 2.51 33.57 -2.26
CA PRO A 259 3.92 33.25 -2.02
C PRO A 259 4.91 34.38 -2.40
N ASP A 260 4.76 35.58 -1.85
CA ASP A 260 5.64 36.73 -2.24
C ASP A 260 6.64 37.17 -1.17
N ILE A 261 6.77 36.44 -0.05
CA ILE A 261 7.73 36.74 1.04
C ILE A 261 8.44 35.49 1.56
N SER A 262 8.46 34.38 0.82
CA SER A 262 9.03 33.11 1.30
C SER A 262 10.48 32.87 0.88
N HIS A 263 11.33 33.92 0.88
CA HIS A 263 12.77 33.74 0.75
C HIS A 263 13.60 34.14 1.98
N ASP A 264 13.01 34.79 2.98
CA ASP A 264 13.79 35.35 4.12
C ASP A 264 13.44 34.77 5.52
N LEU A 265 12.66 33.68 5.61
CA LEU A 265 12.26 33.10 6.91
C LEU A 265 12.61 31.62 7.11
N VAL A 266 13.49 31.06 6.27
CA VAL A 266 13.98 29.67 6.40
C VAL A 266 15.22 29.57 7.31
N ASP A 267 15.73 30.69 7.84
CA ASP A 267 16.94 30.69 8.67
C ASP A 267 16.65 31.06 10.11
N TYR A 268 16.11 30.15 10.92
CA TYR A 268 16.33 30.17 12.38
C TYR A 268 16.20 28.76 12.97
N GLY A 269 17.34 28.23 13.42
CA GLY A 269 17.47 26.99 14.19
C GLY A 269 16.89 27.07 15.62
N PRO A 270 16.96 25.97 16.37
CA PRO A 270 16.20 25.76 17.59
C PRO A 270 16.87 26.46 18.79
N GLY A 271 16.55 27.73 19.01
CA GLY A 271 16.96 28.49 20.18
C GLY A 271 15.75 28.81 21.07
N ASN A 272 15.77 28.29 22.30
CA ASN A 272 14.82 28.57 23.38
C ASN A 272 14.32 30.03 23.39
N SER A 273 13.01 30.22 23.32
CA SER A 273 12.37 31.49 23.66
C SER A 273 11.03 31.25 24.34
N ILE A 274 10.94 31.71 25.58
CA ILE A 274 9.72 31.74 26.41
C ILE A 274 8.59 32.53 25.70
N LEU A 275 8.94 33.41 24.74
CA LEU A 275 7.98 34.16 23.92
C LEU A 275 7.31 33.31 22.84
N ALA A 276 7.94 32.24 22.33
CA ALA A 276 7.29 31.32 21.40
C ALA A 276 6.15 30.55 22.10
N ARG A 277 6.27 30.33 23.41
CA ARG A 277 5.29 29.62 24.23
C ARG A 277 4.08 30.49 24.56
N GLU A 278 4.28 31.80 24.77
CA GLU A 278 3.19 32.76 24.95
C GLU A 278 2.46 33.05 23.63
N PHE A 279 3.19 33.12 22.51
CA PHE A 279 2.60 33.28 21.18
C PHE A 279 1.84 32.03 20.72
N GLU A 280 2.34 30.83 21.02
CA GLU A 280 1.60 29.58 20.83
C GLU A 280 0.32 29.57 21.70
N LEU A 281 0.34 30.03 22.95
CA LEU A 281 -0.84 30.04 23.82
C LEU A 281 -1.92 31.05 23.38
N GLU A 282 -1.53 32.25 22.97
CA GLU A 282 -2.46 33.29 22.52
C GLU A 282 -3.07 32.94 21.16
N MET A 283 -2.27 32.36 20.26
CA MET A 283 -2.75 31.83 18.98
C MET A 283 -3.59 30.56 19.16
N LEU A 284 -3.33 29.73 20.18
CA LEU A 284 -4.19 28.59 20.53
C LEU A 284 -5.50 29.02 21.18
N GLN A 285 -5.51 30.13 21.91
CA GLN A 285 -6.73 30.77 22.42
C GLN A 285 -7.52 31.44 21.28
N ASP A 286 -6.85 32.05 20.31
CA ASP A 286 -7.46 32.58 19.09
C ASP A 286 -7.96 31.45 18.17
N LEU A 287 -7.21 30.35 18.00
CA LEU A 287 -7.70 29.17 17.27
C LEU A 287 -8.84 28.50 18.01
N ARG A 288 -8.77 28.36 19.34
CA ARG A 288 -9.89 27.86 20.16
C ARG A 288 -11.10 28.78 20.00
N GLY A 289 -10.90 30.11 20.03
CA GLY A 289 -11.93 31.11 19.79
C GLY A 289 -12.50 31.06 18.37
N LYS A 290 -11.68 30.79 17.35
CA LYS A 290 -12.09 30.60 15.95
C LYS A 290 -12.80 29.27 15.73
N ILE A 291 -12.37 28.21 16.39
CA ILE A 291 -13.03 26.89 16.41
C ILE A 291 -14.37 27.01 17.13
N GLU A 292 -14.44 27.72 18.26
CA GLU A 292 -15.69 28.06 18.96
C GLU A 292 -16.58 28.98 18.12
N MET A 293 -16.02 29.93 17.36
CA MET A 293 -16.76 30.80 16.44
C MET A 293 -17.36 30.00 15.26
N VAL A 294 -16.62 29.06 14.68
CA VAL A 294 -17.12 28.13 13.65
C VAL A 294 -18.19 27.20 14.22
N GLN A 295 -18.02 26.73 15.46
CA GLN A 295 -19.04 25.96 16.17
C GLN A 295 -20.32 26.80 16.46
N ASN A 296 -20.17 28.07 16.82
CA ASN A 296 -21.29 28.98 17.09
C ASN A 296 -22.04 29.39 15.81
N LEU A 297 -21.34 29.60 14.70
CA LEU A 297 -21.95 29.82 13.38
C LEU A 297 -22.80 28.61 12.94
N ARG A 298 -22.37 27.39 13.31
CA ARG A 298 -23.13 26.16 13.05
C ARG A 298 -24.39 26.02 13.91
N VAL A 299 -24.35 26.43 15.19
CA VAL A 299 -25.54 26.45 16.06
C VAL A 299 -26.57 27.46 15.53
N GLN A 300 -26.13 28.61 15.03
CA GLN A 300 -27.01 29.60 14.40
C GLN A 300 -27.60 29.12 13.07
N ALA A 301 -26.84 28.40 12.24
CA ALA A 301 -27.36 27.80 11.00
C ALA A 301 -28.42 26.71 11.29
N SER A 302 -28.19 25.88 12.30
CA SER A 302 -29.12 24.83 12.74
C SER A 302 -30.45 25.40 13.29
N LEU A 303 -30.38 26.54 13.99
CA LEU A 303 -31.56 27.24 14.53
C LEU A 303 -32.38 27.98 13.47
N GLN A 304 -31.78 28.33 12.32
CA GLN A 304 -32.52 28.90 11.19
C GLN A 304 -33.25 27.84 10.36
N GLU A 305 -32.80 26.59 10.39
CA GLU A 305 -33.43 25.48 9.67
C GLU A 305 -34.71 24.97 10.39
N GLU A 306 -34.85 25.20 11.70
CA GLU A 306 -36.07 24.85 12.46
C GLU A 306 -37.23 25.85 12.30
N LEU A 307 -37.01 27.05 11.74
CA LEU A 307 -38.06 28.08 11.61
C LEU A 307 -38.79 28.08 10.26
N HIS A 308 -38.33 27.31 9.26
CA HIS A 308 -38.95 27.24 7.94
C HIS A 308 -39.19 25.80 7.48
N THR A 309 -40.19 25.16 8.07
CA THR A 309 -40.86 24.01 7.43
C THR A 309 -42.21 24.41 6.84
N PRO A 310 -42.38 24.33 5.50
CA PRO A 310 -43.65 24.05 4.89
C PRO A 310 -43.75 22.55 4.56
N ARG A 311 -44.82 21.96 5.07
CA ARG A 311 -45.31 20.61 4.83
C ARG A 311 -45.87 20.47 3.40
N ALA A 312 -45.37 19.52 2.59
CA ALA A 312 -46.21 18.63 1.76
C ALA A 312 -45.43 17.61 0.88
N SER A 313 -45.80 16.33 1.09
CA SER A 313 -46.04 15.23 0.13
C SER A 313 -45.02 14.81 -0.95
N SER A 314 -44.52 13.59 -0.74
CA SER A 314 -44.41 12.44 -1.65
C SER A 314 -43.88 12.60 -3.08
N SER A 315 -42.75 11.93 -3.36
CA SER A 315 -42.56 11.14 -4.57
C SER A 315 -41.34 10.24 -4.42
N ARG A 316 -41.56 8.91 -4.51
CA ARG A 316 -40.51 7.91 -4.69
C ARG A 316 -39.73 8.21 -5.98
N LYS A 317 -38.40 8.12 -5.93
CA LYS A 317 -37.57 7.43 -6.93
C LYS A 317 -36.13 7.25 -6.41
N SER A 318 -35.57 6.14 -6.84
CA SER A 318 -34.35 5.46 -6.43
C SER A 318 -33.07 6.04 -7.02
N SER A 319 -31.96 5.71 -6.35
CA SER A 319 -30.65 5.36 -6.91
C SER A 319 -29.75 6.47 -7.45
N ALA A 320 -28.61 6.68 -6.77
CA ALA A 320 -27.30 6.72 -7.42
C ALA A 320 -26.22 6.29 -6.42
N SER A 321 -25.86 5.01 -6.52
CA SER A 321 -24.63 4.43 -5.98
C SER A 321 -23.45 5.00 -6.77
N VAL A 322 -22.46 5.59 -6.10
CA VAL A 322 -21.22 6.04 -6.74
C VAL A 322 -20.33 4.81 -6.88
N ALA A 323 -20.33 4.24 -8.08
CA ALA A 323 -19.50 3.11 -8.46
C ALA A 323 -18.17 3.59 -9.04
N SER A 324 -17.08 2.96 -8.60
CA SER A 324 -15.99 2.39 -9.42
C SER A 324 -15.40 3.25 -10.55
N PHE A 325 -14.18 3.76 -10.36
CA PHE A 325 -13.37 4.35 -11.43
C PHE A 325 -11.93 3.82 -11.44
N TYR A 326 -11.76 2.57 -11.88
CA TYR A 326 -10.50 2.09 -12.46
C TYR A 326 -10.83 1.24 -13.69
N SER A 327 -10.96 1.89 -14.85
CA SER A 327 -10.70 1.25 -16.14
C SER A 327 -10.70 2.29 -17.26
N THR A 328 -9.52 2.62 -17.77
CA THR A 328 -9.39 2.99 -19.18
C THR A 328 -8.33 2.10 -19.80
N ILE A 329 -8.78 1.35 -20.81
CA ILE A 329 -8.05 0.46 -21.72
C ILE A 329 -7.94 -0.99 -21.22
N SER A 330 -8.99 -1.77 -21.49
CA SER A 330 -8.90 -3.13 -22.04
C SER A 330 -10.30 -3.59 -22.48
N THR A 331 -10.54 -3.65 -23.78
CA THR A 331 -11.73 -4.29 -24.37
C THR A 331 -11.52 -5.80 -24.47
N PRO A 332 -12.40 -6.66 -23.93
CA PRO A 332 -12.52 -8.04 -24.36
C PRO A 332 -13.69 -8.22 -25.34
N THR A 333 -13.44 -9.03 -26.36
CA THR A 333 -14.38 -9.38 -27.43
C THR A 333 -15.60 -10.14 -26.91
N THR A 334 -16.76 -9.72 -27.42
CA THR A 334 -18.12 -10.23 -27.15
C THR A 334 -18.34 -11.69 -27.57
N ILE A 335 -18.95 -12.51 -26.70
CA ILE A 335 -19.83 -13.64 -27.08
C ILE A 335 -21.07 -13.61 -26.17
N THR A 336 -22.23 -13.82 -26.78
CA THR A 336 -23.59 -13.57 -26.29
C THR A 336 -24.30 -14.77 -25.62
N PHE A 337 -25.06 -14.44 -24.55
CA PHE A 337 -26.33 -15.00 -24.03
C PHE A 337 -26.44 -16.44 -23.47
N LEU A 338 -26.96 -16.59 -22.22
CA LEU A 338 -28.37 -16.94 -21.95
C LEU A 338 -28.80 -16.74 -20.46
N GLU A 339 -30.12 -16.65 -20.26
CA GLU A 339 -30.91 -16.16 -19.12
C GLU A 339 -30.92 -16.99 -17.79
N LYS A 340 -31.29 -16.28 -16.71
CA LYS A 340 -31.61 -16.70 -15.31
C LYS A 340 -33.12 -17.09 -15.18
N PRO A 341 -33.77 -17.46 -14.02
CA PRO A 341 -33.39 -17.52 -12.58
C PRO A 341 -34.05 -18.73 -11.79
N PRO A 342 -34.43 -18.70 -10.47
CA PRO A 342 -33.74 -18.37 -9.20
C PRO A 342 -33.86 -19.42 -8.04
N HIS A 343 -33.17 -19.11 -6.92
CA HIS A 343 -33.34 -19.55 -5.51
C HIS A 343 -32.74 -20.89 -5.01
N LEU A 344 -31.76 -20.80 -4.09
CA LEU A 344 -31.82 -21.31 -2.70
C LEU A 344 -30.51 -21.05 -1.92
N ALA A 345 -30.60 -21.13 -0.60
CA ALA A 345 -29.68 -20.63 0.42
C ALA A 345 -28.58 -21.62 0.87
N TYR A 346 -27.66 -21.09 1.68
CA TYR A 346 -26.66 -21.70 2.59
C TYR A 346 -25.22 -22.00 2.11
N ASN A 347 -24.30 -21.31 2.79
CA ASN A 347 -23.02 -21.70 3.43
C ASN A 347 -22.02 -22.70 2.81
N ASN A 348 -20.76 -22.28 3.00
CA ASN A 348 -19.49 -23.03 3.10
C ASN A 348 -18.69 -23.33 1.83
N VAL A 349 -17.56 -22.60 1.74
CA VAL A 349 -16.18 -23.08 1.52
C VAL A 349 -16.07 -24.43 0.82
N PHE A 350 -15.75 -24.40 -0.47
CA PHE A 350 -14.94 -25.46 -1.08
C PHE A 350 -14.06 -24.93 -2.21
N ALA A 351 -12.83 -25.44 -2.19
CA ALA A 351 -11.81 -25.33 -3.21
C ALA A 351 -12.35 -25.82 -4.57
N PHE A 352 -12.11 -25.04 -5.62
CA PHE A 352 -12.42 -25.45 -6.99
C PHE A 352 -11.33 -26.40 -7.49
N ASN A 353 -11.71 -27.68 -7.55
CA ASN A 353 -11.04 -28.74 -8.27
C ASN A 353 -11.49 -28.63 -9.75
N ALA A 354 -10.56 -28.32 -10.65
CA ALA A 354 -10.81 -28.22 -12.08
C ALA A 354 -10.33 -29.50 -12.77
N SER A 355 -11.24 -30.42 -13.06
CA SER A 355 -11.01 -31.48 -14.04
C SER A 355 -12.35 -32.04 -14.52
N ASN A 356 -12.77 -31.61 -15.71
CA ASN A 356 -13.57 -32.43 -16.63
C ASN A 356 -13.52 -31.77 -18.01
N ASN A 357 -12.67 -32.33 -18.87
CA ASN A 357 -12.93 -32.66 -20.28
C ASN A 357 -11.59 -32.88 -21.00
N SER A 358 -11.17 -34.13 -21.11
CA SER A 358 -10.30 -34.59 -22.19
C SER A 358 -10.48 -36.10 -22.38
N LEU A 359 -10.80 -36.45 -23.62
CA LEU A 359 -10.99 -37.80 -24.13
C LEU A 359 -9.66 -38.58 -24.18
N ASP A 360 -9.76 -39.85 -23.80
CA ASP A 360 -9.01 -41.05 -24.21
C ASP A 360 -7.49 -40.96 -24.49
N SER A 361 -6.74 -41.63 -23.59
CA SER A 361 -5.74 -42.64 -23.95
C SER A 361 -5.48 -43.55 -22.75
N ILE A 362 -6.12 -44.73 -22.76
CA ILE A 362 -5.91 -45.79 -21.77
C ILE A 362 -4.61 -46.52 -22.12
N ALA A 363 -3.55 -46.28 -21.35
CA ALA A 363 -2.40 -47.17 -21.29
C ALA A 363 -2.65 -48.23 -20.20
N SER A 364 -2.95 -49.46 -20.62
CA SER A 364 -3.14 -50.60 -19.74
C SER A 364 -1.77 -51.15 -19.30
N SER A 365 -1.34 -50.82 -18.08
CA SER A 365 -0.25 -51.54 -17.40
C SER A 365 -0.86 -52.55 -16.43
N ARG A 366 -0.65 -53.84 -16.71
CA ARG A 366 -1.01 -54.95 -15.83
C ARG A 366 0.01 -55.04 -14.69
N THR A 367 -0.22 -54.31 -13.62
CA THR A 367 0.38 -54.63 -12.31
C THR A 367 -0.76 -54.80 -11.31
N VAL A 368 -0.83 -55.99 -10.71
CA VAL A 368 -1.78 -56.32 -9.64
C VAL A 368 -1.56 -55.34 -8.47
N SER A 369 -2.55 -54.50 -8.22
CA SER A 369 -2.53 -53.47 -7.17
C SER A 369 -2.81 -54.11 -5.81
N THR A 370 -1.86 -54.01 -4.88
CA THR A 370 -2.16 -54.09 -3.44
C THR A 370 -2.38 -52.68 -2.93
N ASP A 371 -3.58 -52.44 -2.39
CA ASP A 371 -4.02 -51.14 -1.86
C ASP A 371 -3.21 -50.79 -0.61
N TYR A 372 -2.32 -49.79 -0.71
CA TYR A 372 -1.68 -49.16 0.44
C TYR A 372 -1.88 -47.64 0.32
N GLY A 373 -2.53 -47.07 1.33
CA GLY A 373 -3.15 -45.74 1.31
C GLY A 373 -2.23 -44.52 1.17
N LEU A 374 -2.86 -43.35 1.26
CA LEU A 374 -2.47 -42.00 0.83
C LEU A 374 -1.10 -41.44 1.27
N TYR A 375 -0.29 -42.16 2.05
CA TYR A 375 0.92 -41.64 2.70
C TYR A 375 2.24 -42.31 2.29
N TYR A 376 2.25 -43.18 1.27
CA TYR A 376 3.50 -43.76 0.76
C TYR A 376 3.89 -43.15 -0.59
N THR A 377 5.08 -42.55 -0.64
CA THR A 377 5.71 -42.07 -1.88
C THR A 377 6.32 -43.26 -2.62
N ARG A 378 5.98 -43.42 -3.92
CA ARG A 378 6.52 -44.49 -4.78
C ARG A 378 7.97 -44.19 -5.15
N TRP A 379 8.87 -45.13 -4.90
CA TRP A 379 10.18 -45.20 -5.55
C TRP A 379 10.08 -46.22 -6.69
N ALA A 380 10.16 -45.75 -7.94
CA ALA A 380 10.24 -46.64 -9.09
C ALA A 380 11.72 -46.96 -9.35
N ILE A 381 12.13 -48.18 -9.03
CA ILE A 381 13.43 -48.71 -9.44
C ILE A 381 13.19 -49.48 -10.74
N SER A 382 13.80 -49.05 -11.84
CA SER A 382 13.82 -49.83 -13.08
C SER A 382 14.84 -50.96 -12.95
N GLN A 383 14.37 -52.21 -12.94
CA GLN A 383 15.24 -53.34 -13.25
C GLN A 383 15.41 -53.38 -14.76
N GLU A 384 16.50 -52.77 -15.27
CA GLU A 384 17.04 -53.20 -16.55
C GLU A 384 17.75 -54.53 -16.35
N THR A 385 17.43 -55.44 -17.24
CA THR A 385 17.91 -56.81 -17.36
C THR A 385 19.43 -56.89 -17.31
N VAL A 386 19.98 -57.50 -16.27
CA VAL A 386 21.31 -58.11 -16.33
C VAL A 386 21.11 -59.44 -17.04
N GLU A 387 21.40 -59.46 -18.34
CA GLU A 387 21.61 -60.70 -19.06
C GLU A 387 22.92 -61.34 -18.55
N ASP A 388 22.79 -62.60 -18.15
CA ASP A 388 23.90 -63.51 -17.89
C ASP A 388 24.74 -63.66 -19.17
N ASP A 389 26.02 -63.26 -19.11
CA ASP A 389 27.04 -63.77 -20.02
C ASP A 389 28.13 -64.46 -19.21
N HIS A 390 28.05 -65.79 -19.21
CA HIS A 390 29.21 -66.67 -19.10
C HIS A 390 30.07 -66.56 -20.38
N ILE A 391 31.37 -66.88 -20.26
CA ILE A 391 32.47 -67.03 -21.27
C ILE A 391 33.57 -66.00 -20.94
N VAL A 392 34.80 -66.31 -20.48
CA VAL A 392 35.73 -67.47 -20.55
C VAL A 392 36.36 -67.73 -19.18
#